data_AF-R7YTZ9-F1
#
_entry.id   AF-R7YTZ9-F1
#
_cell.length_a   1.000
_cell.length_b   1.000
_cell.length_c   1.000
_cell.angle_alpha   90.00
_cell.angle_beta   90.00
_cell.angle_gamma   90.00
#
_symmetry.space_group_name_H-M   'P 1'
#
loop_
_entity.id
_entity.type
_entity.pdbx_description
1 polymer ?
#
loop_
_entity_poly.entity_id
_entity_poly.type
_entity_poly.pdbx_seq_one_letter_code
_entity_poly.pdbx_strand_id
1 'polypeptide(L)'
;MSGDHFYCLDFRGEIAPANGYEREGITGYVYAAQQPGTVPIFRCYNPANGDHFCTADPSGELAPRSYTYERIGWYIFKDRNTQLANPPHKSGYRSEGITWYLHPTASPATVPLYGWYNSGLFKNFTFTGIDPTQKSTLFERHSWAYHRAGICGNLSQAEKDRVRQAYRKPIAHSVSTDPNADASAHVNGQSIAGNFTNLFLLGDDEIAQMLLHEMMHCAGYTQPEAN
;
A
#
# COMPACT_ATOMS: atom_id res chain seq x y z
N MET A 1 7.59 -4.14 -8.97
CA MET A 1 9.05 -3.87 -8.85
C MET A 1 9.27 -2.96 -7.66
N SER A 2 10.47 -2.82 -7.09
CA SER A 2 10.68 -1.84 -6.01
C SER A 2 10.91 -0.43 -6.56
N GLY A 3 10.25 0.58 -6.02
CA GLY A 3 10.37 1.98 -6.43
C GLY A 3 9.21 2.51 -7.27
N ASP A 4 8.09 1.79 -7.28
CA ASP A 4 6.89 2.03 -8.10
C ASP A 4 5.64 2.39 -7.26
N HIS A 5 4.68 3.11 -7.84
CA HIS A 5 3.46 3.58 -7.17
C HIS A 5 2.19 3.08 -7.89
N PHE A 6 1.16 2.74 -7.10
CA PHE A 6 -0.17 2.38 -7.57
C PHE A 6 -1.21 3.33 -6.97
N TYR A 7 -2.17 3.79 -7.78
CA TYR A 7 -3.19 4.75 -7.38
C TYR A 7 -4.61 4.20 -7.66
N CYS A 8 -5.48 4.29 -6.65
CA CYS A 8 -6.84 3.77 -6.72
C CYS A 8 -7.83 4.55 -5.84
N LEU A 9 -9.12 4.40 -6.14
CA LEU A 9 -10.21 4.96 -5.33
C LEU A 9 -10.61 4.03 -4.17
N ASP A 10 -10.24 2.75 -4.23
CA ASP A 10 -10.46 1.80 -3.14
C ASP A 10 -9.42 2.00 -2.03
N PHE A 11 -9.89 2.14 -0.79
CA PHE A 11 -9.03 2.27 0.39
C PHE A 11 -8.22 1.01 0.68
N ARG A 12 -8.64 -0.15 0.17
CA ARG A 12 -7.97 -1.45 0.30
C ARG A 12 -6.93 -1.72 -0.78
N GLY A 13 -6.80 -0.85 -1.78
CA GLY A 13 -5.68 -0.91 -2.73
C GLY A 13 -5.89 -1.77 -3.98
N GLU A 14 -7.09 -2.31 -4.22
CA GLU A 14 -7.36 -3.25 -5.32
C GLU A 14 -6.38 -4.45 -5.30
N ILE A 15 -5.41 -4.48 -6.22
CA ILE A 15 -4.38 -5.52 -6.35
C ILE A 15 -3.06 -5.17 -5.66
N ALA A 16 -2.89 -3.93 -5.18
CA ALA A 16 -1.62 -3.43 -4.66
C ALA A 16 -1.11 -4.21 -3.42
N PRO A 17 -1.93 -4.56 -2.41
CA PRO A 17 -1.45 -5.32 -1.25
C PRO A 17 -0.93 -6.70 -1.66
N ALA A 18 -1.67 -7.44 -2.50
CA ALA A 18 -1.29 -8.76 -2.99
C ALA A 18 0.06 -8.77 -3.73
N ASN A 19 0.43 -7.65 -4.35
CA ASN A 19 1.71 -7.42 -5.03
C ASN A 19 2.80 -6.80 -4.13
N GLY A 20 2.56 -6.71 -2.83
CA GLY A 20 3.52 -6.26 -1.83
C GLY A 20 3.75 -4.75 -1.77
N TYR A 21 2.78 -3.94 -2.21
CA TYR A 21 2.80 -2.48 -2.04
C TYR A 21 2.30 -2.14 -0.61
N GLU A 22 2.97 -1.19 0.03
CA GLU A 22 2.51 -0.58 1.26
C GLU A 22 1.66 0.69 0.99
N ARG A 23 0.68 0.96 1.85
CA ARG A 23 -0.19 2.14 1.74
C ARG A 23 0.55 3.40 2.21
N GLU A 24 0.55 4.44 1.38
CA GLU A 24 1.07 5.77 1.72
C GLU A 24 -0.01 6.69 2.30
N GLY A 25 -1.28 6.40 2.02
CA GLY A 25 -2.43 7.15 2.55
C GLY A 25 -3.23 7.82 1.45
N ILE A 26 -3.77 9.01 1.73
CA ILE A 26 -4.50 9.83 0.76
C ILE A 26 -3.49 10.72 0.04
N THR A 27 -3.32 10.54 -1.27
CA THR A 27 -2.45 11.38 -2.11
C THR A 27 -3.13 12.70 -2.48
N GLY A 28 -4.46 12.70 -2.53
CA GLY A 28 -5.30 13.87 -2.79
C GLY A 28 -6.75 13.45 -2.98
N TYR A 29 -7.57 14.36 -3.51
CA TYR A 29 -8.98 14.14 -3.77
C TYR A 29 -9.30 14.40 -5.26
N VAL A 30 -10.16 13.54 -5.82
CA VAL A 30 -10.52 13.51 -7.25
C VAL A 30 -12.03 13.34 -7.42
N TYR A 31 -12.57 13.60 -8.60
CA TYR A 31 -13.98 13.33 -8.89
C TYR A 31 -14.14 11.88 -9.36
N ALA A 32 -15.03 11.11 -8.73
CA ALA A 32 -15.36 9.75 -9.17
C ALA A 32 -16.22 9.72 -10.46
N ALA A 33 -16.89 10.84 -10.77
CA ALA A 33 -17.74 11.01 -11.95
C ALA A 33 -17.49 12.37 -12.60
N GLN A 34 -17.59 12.42 -13.94
CA GLN A 34 -17.39 13.61 -14.77
C GLN A 34 -18.16 14.82 -14.22
N GLN A 35 -17.45 15.93 -13.99
CA GLN A 35 -18.04 17.24 -13.65
C GLN A 35 -17.83 18.25 -14.80
N PRO A 36 -18.57 19.37 -14.83
CA PRO A 36 -18.30 20.45 -15.76
C PRO A 36 -16.87 20.98 -15.63
N GLY A 37 -16.13 21.02 -16.74
CA GLY A 37 -14.73 21.48 -16.76
C GLY A 37 -13.66 20.45 -16.36
N THR A 38 -14.05 19.23 -15.98
CA THR A 38 -13.08 18.15 -15.72
C THR A 38 -12.73 17.35 -16.99
N VAL A 39 -11.60 16.65 -16.96
CA VAL A 39 -11.22 15.62 -17.95
C VAL A 39 -11.05 14.26 -17.24
N PRO A 40 -11.28 13.14 -17.94
CA PRO A 40 -10.98 11.81 -17.41
C PRO A 40 -9.48 11.56 -17.31
N ILE A 41 -9.08 10.79 -16.29
CA ILE A 41 -7.82 10.04 -16.24
C ILE A 41 -8.12 8.60 -16.64
N PHE A 42 -7.38 8.13 -17.63
CA PHE A 42 -7.40 6.75 -18.13
C PHE A 42 -6.34 5.95 -17.39
N ARG A 43 -6.70 4.75 -16.91
CA ARG A 43 -5.74 3.75 -16.43
C ARG A 43 -5.43 2.78 -17.54
N CYS A 44 -4.14 2.55 -17.75
CA CYS A 44 -3.57 1.73 -18.80
C CYS A 44 -2.75 0.61 -18.15
N TYR A 45 -2.90 -0.61 -18.66
CA TYR A 45 -2.30 -1.82 -18.12
C TYR A 45 -1.36 -2.46 -19.13
N ASN A 46 -0.17 -2.92 -18.70
CA ASN A 46 0.75 -3.68 -19.53
C ASN A 46 0.73 -5.17 -19.13
N PRO A 47 0.13 -6.05 -19.95
CA PRO A 47 0.02 -7.48 -19.62
C PRO A 47 1.36 -8.24 -19.63
N ALA A 48 2.43 -7.67 -20.20
CA ALA A 48 3.73 -8.33 -20.26
C ALA A 48 4.53 -8.24 -18.95
N ASN A 49 4.24 -7.26 -18.09
CA ASN A 49 4.96 -7.03 -16.83
C ASN A 49 4.04 -6.74 -15.62
N GLY A 50 2.73 -6.58 -15.83
CA GLY A 50 1.75 -6.28 -14.78
C GLY A 50 1.63 -4.79 -14.41
N ASP A 51 2.32 -3.91 -15.12
CA ASP A 51 2.47 -2.49 -14.79
C ASP A 51 1.21 -1.68 -15.10
N HIS A 52 0.97 -0.62 -14.30
CA HIS A 52 -0.21 0.25 -14.41
C HIS A 52 0.23 1.72 -14.51
N PHE A 53 -0.28 2.41 -15.53
CA PHE A 53 0.00 3.82 -15.78
C PHE A 53 -1.30 4.63 -15.83
N CYS A 54 -1.28 5.90 -15.42
CA CYS A 54 -2.44 6.78 -15.39
C CYS A 54 -2.17 8.06 -16.19
N THR A 55 -3.02 8.36 -17.18
CA THR A 55 -2.82 9.48 -18.12
C THR A 55 -4.10 10.28 -18.39
N ALA A 56 -3.94 11.58 -18.71
CA ALA A 56 -5.01 12.43 -19.21
C ALA A 56 -5.13 12.40 -20.75
N ASP A 57 -4.14 11.82 -21.45
CA ASP A 57 -4.13 11.68 -22.90
C ASP A 57 -3.92 10.20 -23.29
N PRO A 58 -4.99 9.46 -23.62
CA PRO A 58 -4.92 8.05 -23.97
C PRO A 58 -4.30 7.80 -25.37
N SER A 59 -3.87 8.86 -26.07
CA SER A 59 -3.41 8.84 -27.45
C SER A 59 -2.03 9.48 -27.71
N GLY A 60 -1.60 10.42 -26.86
CA GLY A 60 -0.42 11.27 -27.10
C GLY A 60 0.82 10.95 -26.28
N GLU A 61 0.68 10.40 -25.07
CA GLU A 61 1.83 9.95 -24.27
C GLU A 61 2.36 8.61 -24.84
N LEU A 62 3.66 8.31 -24.70
CA LEU A 62 4.33 7.19 -25.40
C LEU A 62 3.89 5.76 -25.00
N ALA A 63 2.86 5.62 -24.17
CA ALA A 63 2.28 4.37 -23.68
C ALA A 63 1.69 3.39 -24.73
N PRO A 64 1.05 3.80 -25.85
CA PRO A 64 0.17 2.90 -26.63
C PRO A 64 0.90 1.84 -27.48
N ARG A 65 2.22 1.73 -27.40
CA ARG A 65 2.96 0.60 -28.00
C ARG A 65 3.05 -0.65 -27.12
N SER A 66 2.71 -0.58 -25.84
CA SER A 66 2.79 -1.73 -24.93
C SER A 66 1.74 -1.77 -23.82
N TYR A 67 0.97 -0.70 -23.62
CA TYR A 67 -0.11 -0.65 -22.64
C TYR A 67 -1.46 -0.69 -23.35
N THR A 68 -2.39 -1.50 -22.83
CA THR A 68 -3.81 -1.53 -23.22
C THR A 68 -4.62 -0.65 -22.29
N TYR A 69 -5.65 0.03 -22.80
CA TYR A 69 -6.65 0.70 -21.96
C TYR A 69 -7.35 -0.31 -21.04
N GLU A 70 -7.41 -0.01 -19.75
CA GLU A 70 -8.13 -0.81 -18.75
C GLU A 70 -9.49 -0.17 -18.45
N ARG A 71 -9.49 1.06 -17.92
CA ARG A 71 -10.71 1.82 -17.59
C ARG A 71 -10.44 3.31 -17.39
N ILE A 72 -11.49 4.14 -17.34
CA ILE A 72 -11.41 5.46 -16.70
C ILE A 72 -11.20 5.23 -15.20
N GLY A 73 -10.16 5.82 -14.63
CA GLY A 73 -9.86 5.76 -13.20
C GLY A 73 -10.67 6.78 -12.40
N TRP A 74 -10.61 8.05 -12.80
CA TRP A 74 -11.24 9.19 -12.11
C TRP A 74 -11.25 10.44 -13.01
N TYR A 75 -11.72 11.57 -12.50
CA TYR A 75 -11.81 12.86 -13.19
C TYR A 75 -11.18 13.99 -12.37
N ILE A 76 -10.69 15.01 -13.07
CA ILE A 76 -9.82 16.09 -12.55
C ILE A 76 -10.04 17.39 -13.33
N PHE A 77 -9.72 18.55 -12.75
CA PHE A 77 -9.64 19.77 -13.55
C PHE A 77 -8.38 19.78 -14.41
N LYS A 78 -8.55 20.05 -15.72
CA LYS A 78 -7.46 20.42 -16.62
C LYS A 78 -7.33 21.94 -16.58
N ASP A 79 -6.21 22.43 -16.08
CA ASP A 79 -5.95 23.88 -15.99
C ASP A 79 -5.75 24.48 -17.39
N ARG A 80 -6.08 25.77 -17.51
CA ARG A 80 -5.97 26.56 -18.75
C ARG A 80 -4.73 27.47 -18.78
N ASN A 81 -3.88 27.47 -17.75
CA ASN A 81 -2.66 28.29 -17.67
C ASN A 81 -1.39 27.48 -17.33
N THR A 82 -0.23 28.06 -17.65
CA THR A 82 1.05 27.36 -17.90
C THR A 82 2.17 27.65 -16.89
N GLN A 83 3.02 26.62 -16.62
CA GLN A 83 4.32 26.65 -15.91
C GLN A 83 4.26 27.14 -14.43
N LEU A 84 4.80 26.44 -13.42
CA LEU A 84 6.19 26.02 -13.14
C LEU A 84 6.16 24.92 -12.04
N ALA A 85 7.15 24.06 -11.76
CA ALA A 85 8.44 23.69 -12.38
C ALA A 85 8.87 22.28 -11.86
N ASN A 86 10.01 21.73 -12.33
CA ASN A 86 10.40 20.33 -12.07
C ASN A 86 11.16 20.09 -10.74
N PRO A 87 10.74 19.12 -9.91
CA PRO A 87 11.59 18.46 -8.91
C PRO A 87 12.61 17.49 -9.57
N PRO A 88 13.69 17.09 -8.87
CA PRO A 88 14.82 16.36 -9.47
C PRO A 88 14.55 14.89 -9.83
N HIS A 89 15.27 14.41 -10.84
CA HIS A 89 15.08 13.14 -11.54
C HIS A 89 15.46 11.86 -10.75
N LYS A 90 14.70 10.78 -10.99
CA LYS A 90 15.30 9.44 -11.19
C LYS A 90 15.71 9.29 -12.67
N SER A 91 16.85 8.64 -12.92
CA SER A 91 17.37 8.42 -14.27
C SER A 91 16.38 7.62 -15.15
N GLY A 92 16.11 8.11 -16.36
CA GLY A 92 15.28 7.43 -17.37
C GLY A 92 14.05 8.21 -17.83
N TYR A 93 13.45 9.03 -16.96
CA TYR A 93 12.20 9.75 -17.25
C TYR A 93 12.46 11.24 -17.54
N ARG A 94 11.78 11.79 -18.55
CA ARG A 94 11.68 13.23 -18.81
C ARG A 94 10.40 13.77 -18.17
N SER A 95 10.43 14.98 -17.65
CA SER A 95 9.20 15.68 -17.25
C SER A 95 8.49 16.21 -18.50
N GLU A 96 7.22 15.86 -18.67
CA GLU A 96 6.37 16.31 -19.79
C GLU A 96 5.48 17.51 -19.41
N GLY A 97 5.56 17.99 -18.16
CA GLY A 97 4.82 19.13 -17.62
C GLY A 97 3.90 18.78 -16.45
N ILE A 98 3.02 19.70 -16.06
CA ILE A 98 1.94 19.42 -15.10
C ILE A 98 0.77 18.85 -15.91
N THR A 99 0.58 17.53 -15.83
CA THR A 99 -0.49 16.84 -16.58
C THR A 99 -1.87 17.02 -15.96
N TRP A 100 -1.95 17.27 -14.64
CA TRP A 100 -3.20 17.32 -13.89
C TRP A 100 -3.09 17.98 -12.51
N TYR A 101 -4.25 18.28 -11.91
CA TYR A 101 -4.38 18.80 -10.55
C TYR A 101 -5.24 17.87 -9.67
N LEU A 102 -4.75 17.59 -8.45
CA LEU A 102 -5.50 16.94 -7.38
C LEU A 102 -6.02 18.02 -6.42
N HIS A 103 -7.21 17.83 -5.85
CA HIS A 103 -7.64 18.65 -4.72
C HIS A 103 -6.82 18.23 -3.49
N PRO A 104 -6.10 19.13 -2.80
CA PRO A 104 -5.27 18.76 -1.64
C PRO A 104 -6.12 18.43 -0.40
N THR A 105 -7.38 18.87 -0.37
CA THR A 105 -8.35 18.63 0.69
C THR A 105 -9.70 18.24 0.09
N ALA A 106 -10.52 17.54 0.89
CA ALA A 106 -11.85 17.12 0.48
C ALA A 106 -12.69 18.34 0.03
N SER A 107 -13.23 18.26 -1.18
CA SER A 107 -14.14 19.23 -1.78
C SER A 107 -15.48 18.56 -2.11
N PRO A 108 -16.60 19.29 -2.26
CA PRO A 108 -17.89 18.70 -2.65
C PRO A 108 -17.78 17.82 -3.91
N ALA A 109 -18.42 16.66 -3.88
CA ALA A 109 -18.39 15.61 -4.91
C ALA A 109 -17.01 14.98 -5.21
N THR A 110 -15.97 15.27 -4.42
CA THR A 110 -14.68 14.56 -4.52
C THR A 110 -14.61 13.36 -3.58
N VAL A 111 -13.81 12.36 -3.96
CA VAL A 111 -13.45 11.17 -3.20
C VAL A 111 -11.93 11.12 -3.00
N PRO A 112 -11.42 10.48 -1.95
CA PRO A 112 -9.98 10.30 -1.78
C PRO A 112 -9.37 9.42 -2.89
N LEU A 113 -8.20 9.82 -3.37
CA LEU A 113 -7.30 8.99 -4.16
C LEU A 113 -6.24 8.42 -3.23
N TYR A 114 -6.14 7.10 -3.15
CA TYR A 114 -5.19 6.41 -2.29
C TYR A 114 -3.90 6.08 -3.04
N GLY A 115 -2.78 6.41 -2.43
CA GLY A 115 -1.43 6.07 -2.90
C GLY A 115 -0.89 4.82 -2.21
N TRP A 116 -0.26 3.97 -3.01
CA TRP A 116 0.43 2.76 -2.58
C TRP A 116 1.81 2.73 -3.21
N TYR A 117 2.84 2.40 -2.44
CA TYR A 117 4.22 2.36 -2.91
C TYR A 117 4.83 0.99 -2.66
N ASN A 118 5.60 0.47 -3.61
CA ASN A 118 6.35 -0.75 -3.44
C ASN A 118 7.80 -0.42 -3.06
N SER A 119 8.14 -0.28 -1.78
CA SER A 119 9.57 -0.14 -1.40
C SER A 119 10.34 -1.46 -1.41
N GLY A 120 9.67 -2.57 -1.77
CA GLY A 120 10.13 -3.92 -1.48
C GLY A 120 10.12 -4.22 0.02
N LEU A 121 9.25 -3.56 0.81
CA LEU A 121 9.14 -3.75 2.26
C LEU A 121 8.95 -5.23 2.61
N PHE A 122 7.97 -5.88 1.98
CA PHE A 122 7.60 -7.28 2.25
C PHE A 122 8.29 -8.29 1.33
N LYS A 123 9.34 -7.91 0.59
CA LYS A 123 9.97 -8.77 -0.44
C LYS A 123 10.54 -10.10 0.10
N ASN A 124 10.77 -10.17 1.40
CA ASN A 124 11.34 -11.31 2.11
C ASN A 124 10.26 -12.14 2.86
N PHE A 125 8.97 -11.81 2.69
CA PHE A 125 7.87 -12.55 3.32
C PHE A 125 7.51 -13.78 2.48
N THR A 126 7.33 -14.93 3.13
CA THR A 126 6.93 -16.20 2.49
C THR A 126 5.63 -16.70 3.09
N PHE A 127 4.82 -17.44 2.34
CA PHE A 127 3.45 -17.81 2.73
C PHE A 127 3.20 -19.29 2.45
N THR A 128 2.81 -20.06 3.47
CA THR A 128 2.57 -21.51 3.38
C THR A 128 1.16 -21.85 3.86
N GLY A 129 0.35 -22.47 2.99
CA GLY A 129 -1.04 -22.83 3.29
C GLY A 129 -2.03 -21.65 3.29
N ILE A 130 -1.57 -20.45 2.92
CA ILE A 130 -2.35 -19.21 2.94
C ILE A 130 -2.90 -18.92 1.55
N ASP A 131 -4.20 -18.66 1.44
CA ASP A 131 -4.87 -18.38 0.16
C ASP A 131 -4.63 -16.92 -0.34
N PRO A 132 -4.93 -16.60 -1.61
CA PRO A 132 -4.69 -15.27 -2.17
C PRO A 132 -5.41 -14.12 -1.45
N THR A 133 -6.62 -14.35 -0.95
CA THR A 133 -7.40 -13.36 -0.20
C THR A 133 -6.77 -13.12 1.17
N GLN A 134 -6.47 -14.21 1.89
CA GLN A 134 -5.79 -14.14 3.19
C GLN A 134 -4.43 -13.43 3.08
N LYS A 135 -3.66 -13.74 2.04
CA LYS A 135 -2.37 -13.10 1.74
C LYS A 135 -2.51 -11.60 1.45
N SER A 136 -3.52 -11.20 0.67
CA SER A 136 -3.79 -9.78 0.40
C SER A 136 -4.12 -9.03 1.69
N THR A 137 -5.02 -9.56 2.51
CA THR A 137 -5.37 -8.99 3.83
C THR A 137 -4.16 -8.92 4.75
N LEU A 138 -3.31 -9.95 4.80
CA LEU A 138 -2.08 -9.93 5.60
C LEU A 138 -1.13 -8.81 5.17
N PHE A 139 -0.86 -8.62 3.87
CA PHE A 139 -0.04 -7.51 3.41
C PHE A 139 -0.67 -6.14 3.71
N GLU A 140 -1.98 -6.01 3.54
CA GLU A 140 -2.72 -4.77 3.85
C GLU A 140 -2.56 -4.40 5.33
N ARG A 141 -2.83 -5.35 6.24
CA ARG A 141 -2.74 -5.15 7.70
C ARG A 141 -1.30 -5.02 8.20
N HIS A 142 -0.34 -5.71 7.57
CA HIS A 142 1.10 -5.50 7.82
C HIS A 142 1.58 -4.11 7.40
N SER A 143 1.04 -3.52 6.32
CA SER A 143 1.33 -2.13 5.95
C SER A 143 0.84 -1.16 7.03
N TRP A 144 -0.36 -1.39 7.58
CA TRP A 144 -0.90 -0.56 8.66
C TRP A 144 -0.09 -0.72 9.95
N ALA A 145 0.28 -1.96 10.31
CA ALA A 145 1.14 -2.28 11.44
C ALA A 145 2.52 -1.61 11.33
N TYR A 146 3.16 -1.67 10.16
CA TYR A 146 4.45 -1.01 9.89
C TYR A 146 4.38 0.52 10.00
N HIS A 147 3.31 1.13 9.51
CA HIS A 147 3.07 2.56 9.67
C HIS A 147 2.90 2.92 11.16
N ARG A 148 2.03 2.20 11.87
CA ARG A 148 1.80 2.36 13.33
C ARG A 148 3.08 2.24 14.14
N ALA A 149 3.96 1.29 13.82
CA ALA A 149 5.26 1.15 14.47
C ALA A 149 6.10 2.45 14.39
N GLY A 150 6.06 3.18 13.27
CA GLY A 150 6.80 4.43 13.11
C GLY A 150 6.23 5.60 13.93
N ILE A 151 4.90 5.69 14.05
CA ILE A 151 4.21 6.80 14.73
C ILE A 151 3.87 6.53 16.20
N CYS A 152 4.05 5.30 16.69
CA CYS A 152 3.68 4.93 18.06
C CYS A 152 4.36 5.83 19.11
N GLY A 153 3.58 6.50 19.96
CA GLY A 153 4.11 7.35 21.03
C GLY A 153 4.78 6.57 22.16
N ASN A 154 4.44 5.29 22.32
CA ASN A 154 4.89 4.44 23.42
C ASN A 154 6.21 3.68 23.13
N LEU A 155 6.81 3.89 21.96
CA LEU A 155 8.10 3.30 21.58
C LEU A 155 9.16 4.40 21.47
N SER A 156 10.35 4.17 22.03
CA SER A 156 11.52 5.00 21.76
C SER A 156 11.96 4.86 20.29
N GLN A 157 12.75 5.81 19.77
CA GLN A 157 13.18 5.76 18.36
C GLN A 157 13.94 4.47 18.03
N ALA A 158 14.87 4.06 18.89
CA ALA A 158 15.62 2.80 18.73
C ALA A 158 14.73 1.55 18.78
N GLU A 159 13.53 1.65 19.35
CA GLU A 159 12.57 0.55 19.36
C GLU A 159 11.75 0.51 18.06
N LYS A 160 11.27 1.67 17.60
CA LYS A 160 10.63 1.85 16.29
C LYS A 160 11.51 1.33 15.16
N ASP A 161 12.80 1.67 15.20
CA ASP A 161 13.78 1.26 14.19
C ASP A 161 13.97 -0.26 14.21
N ARG A 162 14.07 -0.90 15.39
CA ARG A 162 14.17 -2.36 15.53
C ARG A 162 12.94 -3.09 14.97
N VAL A 163 11.72 -2.63 15.29
CA VAL A 163 10.48 -3.24 14.77
C VAL A 163 10.39 -3.06 13.26
N ARG A 164 10.68 -1.86 12.74
CA ARG A 164 10.67 -1.57 11.30
C ARG A 164 11.77 -2.32 10.55
N GLN A 165 12.90 -2.62 11.19
CA GLN A 165 13.96 -3.47 10.62
C GLN A 165 13.56 -4.95 10.57
N ALA A 166 12.73 -5.44 11.50
CA ALA A 166 12.24 -6.82 11.46
C ALA A 166 11.43 -7.11 10.17
N TYR A 167 10.65 -6.14 9.67
CA TYR A 167 9.97 -6.24 8.37
C TYR A 167 10.91 -6.45 7.17
N ARG A 168 12.20 -6.11 7.30
CA ARG A 168 13.21 -6.32 6.24
C ARG A 168 13.93 -7.67 6.36
N LYS A 169 13.68 -8.45 7.40
CA LYS A 169 14.18 -9.83 7.55
C LYS A 169 13.30 -10.83 6.76
N PRO A 170 13.76 -12.06 6.52
CA PRO A 170 12.87 -13.17 6.20
C PRO A 170 11.85 -13.37 7.33
N ILE A 171 10.56 -13.41 6.98
CA ILE A 171 9.46 -13.77 7.88
C ILE A 171 8.57 -14.77 7.13
N ALA A 172 8.33 -15.94 7.73
CA ALA A 172 7.47 -16.97 7.17
C ALA A 172 6.07 -16.92 7.79
N HIS A 173 5.06 -16.80 6.95
CA HIS A 173 3.66 -16.80 7.34
C HIS A 173 3.03 -18.16 7.10
N SER A 174 2.33 -18.70 8.11
CA SER A 174 1.59 -19.96 8.00
C SER A 174 0.22 -19.88 8.66
N VAL A 175 -0.65 -20.83 8.32
CA VAL A 175 -1.91 -21.05 9.05
C VAL A 175 -1.61 -21.65 10.43
N SER A 176 -2.26 -21.14 11.47
CA SER A 176 -2.37 -21.78 12.79
C SER A 176 -3.74 -22.45 12.93
N THR A 177 -3.78 -23.58 13.65
CA THR A 177 -5.01 -24.25 14.06
C THR A 177 -5.23 -24.19 15.58
N ASP A 178 -4.44 -23.40 16.32
CA ASP A 178 -4.66 -23.19 17.76
C ASP A 178 -5.91 -22.32 17.96
N PRO A 179 -6.99 -22.84 18.58
CA PRO A 179 -8.21 -22.07 18.77
C PRO A 179 -8.05 -20.92 19.79
N ASN A 180 -6.96 -20.89 20.57
CA ASN A 180 -6.75 -19.92 21.65
C ASN A 180 -5.83 -18.74 21.26
N ALA A 181 -5.31 -18.71 20.03
CA ALA A 181 -4.39 -17.67 19.56
C ALA A 181 -4.81 -17.15 18.19
N ASP A 182 -4.94 -15.82 18.05
CA ASP A 182 -5.27 -15.16 16.78
C ASP A 182 -4.07 -15.14 15.83
N ALA A 183 -2.90 -14.82 16.38
CA ALA A 183 -1.60 -15.01 15.74
C ALA A 183 -0.55 -15.37 16.80
N SER A 184 0.61 -15.88 16.37
CA SER A 184 1.75 -16.12 17.25
C SER A 184 3.10 -16.09 16.53
N ALA A 185 4.10 -15.57 17.23
CA ALA A 185 5.50 -15.56 16.85
C ALA A 185 6.40 -15.76 18.08
N HIS A 186 7.55 -16.39 17.88
CA HIS A 186 8.55 -16.50 18.94
C HIS A 186 9.43 -15.25 19.03
N VAL A 187 9.96 -14.98 20.22
CA VAL A 187 10.92 -13.88 20.45
C VAL A 187 12.20 -14.14 19.63
N ASN A 188 12.62 -13.15 18.83
CA ASN A 188 13.66 -13.27 17.80
C ASN A 188 13.36 -14.29 16.67
N GLY A 189 12.12 -14.76 16.58
CA GLY A 189 11.65 -15.65 15.53
C GLY A 189 11.64 -15.00 14.14
N GLN A 190 11.49 -15.84 13.13
CA GLN A 190 11.35 -15.47 11.72
C GLN A 190 10.06 -16.04 11.12
N SER A 191 9.01 -16.15 11.94
CA SER A 191 7.74 -16.77 11.55
C SER A 191 6.57 -16.19 12.33
N ILE A 192 5.44 -16.01 11.64
CA ILE A 192 4.14 -15.64 12.21
C ILE A 192 3.13 -16.70 11.77
N ALA A 193 2.52 -17.40 12.72
CA ALA A 193 1.40 -18.30 12.45
C ALA A 193 0.09 -17.57 12.76
N GLY A 194 -0.85 -17.52 11.82
CA GLY A 194 -2.15 -16.84 11.98
C GLY A 194 -3.33 -17.82 11.96
N ASN A 195 -4.21 -17.76 12.95
CA ASN A 195 -5.49 -18.47 12.91
C ASN A 195 -6.52 -17.58 12.21
N PHE A 196 -6.68 -17.76 10.89
CA PHE A 196 -7.56 -16.91 10.08
C PHE A 196 -9.06 -17.08 10.39
N THR A 197 -9.46 -18.14 11.11
CA THR A 197 -10.84 -18.30 11.59
C THR A 197 -11.15 -17.34 12.74
N ASN A 198 -10.16 -17.03 13.59
CA ASN A 198 -10.31 -16.07 14.68
C ASN A 198 -9.89 -14.66 14.23
N LEU A 199 -8.66 -14.52 13.71
CA LEU A 199 -8.01 -13.26 13.39
C LEU A 199 -8.84 -12.40 12.42
N PHE A 200 -9.47 -12.99 11.41
CA PHE A 200 -10.24 -12.24 10.40
C PHE A 200 -11.72 -12.01 10.76
N LEU A 201 -12.14 -12.38 11.99
CA LEU A 201 -13.38 -11.87 12.60
C LEU A 201 -13.15 -10.56 13.37
N LEU A 202 -11.90 -10.22 13.66
CA LEU A 202 -11.52 -8.96 14.30
C LEU A 202 -11.62 -7.79 13.30
N GLY A 203 -11.71 -6.57 13.82
CA GLY A 203 -11.65 -5.36 12.99
C GLY A 203 -10.27 -5.14 12.37
N ASP A 204 -10.24 -4.33 11.31
CA ASP A 204 -9.01 -4.04 10.56
C ASP A 204 -7.92 -3.39 11.45
N ASP A 205 -8.34 -2.68 12.51
CA ASP A 205 -7.44 -2.04 13.47
C ASP A 205 -6.85 -3.05 14.46
N GLU A 206 -7.64 -3.98 14.97
CA GLU A 206 -7.23 -5.05 15.88
C GLU A 206 -6.26 -6.01 15.19
N ILE A 207 -6.54 -6.42 13.94
CA ILE A 207 -5.61 -7.28 13.16
C ILE A 207 -4.26 -6.58 12.98
N ALA A 208 -4.25 -5.29 12.65
CA ALA A 208 -3.02 -4.53 12.48
C ALA A 208 -2.29 -4.27 13.81
N GLN A 209 -2.98 -4.28 14.97
CA GLN A 209 -2.33 -4.28 16.28
C GLN A 209 -1.73 -5.66 16.61
N MET A 210 -2.44 -6.75 16.33
CA MET A 210 -1.95 -8.12 16.53
C MET A 210 -0.71 -8.41 15.67
N LEU A 211 -0.74 -8.06 14.38
CA LEU A 211 0.43 -8.22 13.50
C LEU A 211 1.60 -7.29 13.88
N LEU A 212 1.34 -6.14 14.52
CA LEU A 212 2.40 -5.32 15.11
C LEU A 212 3.00 -6.02 16.32
N HIS A 213 2.19 -6.63 17.18
CA HIS A 213 2.61 -7.39 18.34
C HIS A 213 3.53 -8.56 17.97
N GLU A 214 3.12 -9.41 17.02
CA GLU A 214 3.96 -10.53 16.56
C GLU A 214 5.27 -10.06 15.89
N MET A 215 5.24 -8.90 15.21
CA MET A 215 6.45 -8.29 14.66
C MET A 215 7.35 -7.67 15.73
N MET A 216 6.82 -7.29 16.91
CA MET A 216 7.64 -6.98 18.08
C MET A 216 8.31 -8.25 18.62
N HIS A 217 7.62 -9.40 18.71
CA HIS A 217 8.29 -10.66 19.04
C HIS A 217 9.42 -11.01 18.05
N CYS A 218 9.18 -10.91 16.73
CA CYS A 218 10.23 -11.08 15.70
C CYS A 218 11.39 -10.05 15.79
N ALA A 219 11.14 -8.89 16.41
CA ALA A 219 12.15 -7.85 16.67
C ALA A 219 12.90 -8.05 18.00
N GLY A 220 12.59 -9.11 18.77
CA GLY A 220 13.30 -9.49 19.99
C GLY A 220 12.68 -8.98 21.29
N TYR A 221 11.43 -8.50 21.26
CA TYR A 221 10.72 -8.02 22.45
C TYR A 221 10.04 -9.18 23.16
N THR A 222 10.22 -9.25 24.47
CA THR A 222 9.35 -10.00 25.37
C THR A 222 8.18 -9.08 25.78
N GLN A 223 7.00 -9.64 26.03
CA GLN A 223 6.03 -8.93 26.86
C GLN A 223 6.65 -8.70 28.25
N PRO A 224 6.27 -7.65 28.99
CA PRO A 224 6.44 -7.64 30.44
C PRO A 224 5.73 -8.88 31.01
N GLU A 225 6.34 -9.58 31.96
CA GLU A 225 5.63 -10.64 32.67
C GLU A 225 4.37 -10.04 33.33
N ALA A 226 3.23 -10.71 33.15
CA ALA A 226 1.98 -10.29 33.77
C ALA A 226 2.06 -10.57 35.28
N ASN A 227 2.35 -9.52 36.05
CA ASN A 227 2.30 -9.51 37.51
C ASN A 227 0.86 -9.64 38.04
#